data_AF-A0A6G0UD93-F1
#
_entry.id   AF-A0A6G0UD93-F1
#
_cell.length_a   1.000
_cell.length_b   1.000
_cell.length_c   1.000
_cell.angle_alpha   90.00
_cell.angle_beta   90.00
_cell.angle_gamma   90.00
#
_symmetry.space_group_name_H-M   'P 1'
#
loop_
_entity.id
_entity.type
_entity.pdbx_description
1 polymer ?
#
loop_
_entity_poly.entity_id
_entity_poly.type
_entity_poly.pdbx_seq_one_letter_code
_entity_poly.pdbx_strand_id
1 'polypeptide(L)'
;MAQSTLWVNENGILSFVGPIHDFKPWCNPVVTQYRMIAPFWADVDTRCSGEVYFRQTTNDSVLKKANQEIANAFPEMHNIHLKWAFIATWYNVTSFQDLECKDEEDRLRNTFQVSLVTNGTSSFAIYYYNEIEWTTGDVSNGIQAQAGYDFGDRTHRASLNGSCTPAVINLTLTSNVNSPGKWILNTQPSAAPPPPECQYNYTGDFCLIPNTIDALGGVSLAVSGITLSSTETAICRYYDPSANVTEIDAEVSKNEYSKTCDISYPQ
;
A
#
# COMPACT_ATOMS: atom_id res chain seq x y z
N MET A 1 -3.74 17.75 13.22
CA MET A 1 -4.94 18.62 13.08
C MET A 1 -5.90 17.96 12.10
N ALA A 2 -7.19 17.91 12.43
CA ALA A 2 -8.22 17.42 11.50
C ALA A 2 -8.26 18.30 10.25
N GLN A 3 -8.47 17.68 9.08
CA GLN A 3 -8.61 18.38 7.80
C GLN A 3 -10.08 18.30 7.38
N SER A 4 -10.69 19.43 7.04
CA SER A 4 -12.09 19.50 6.59
C SER A 4 -12.23 19.60 5.07
N THR A 5 -11.12 19.76 4.37
CA THR A 5 -11.05 19.92 2.91
C THR A 5 -9.99 18.99 2.35
N LEU A 6 -10.26 18.40 1.19
CA LEU A 6 -9.24 17.75 0.39
C LEU A 6 -9.37 18.16 -1.07
N TRP A 7 -8.26 18.11 -1.78
CA TRP A 7 -8.18 18.30 -3.22
C TRP A 7 -7.67 17.02 -3.87
N VAL A 8 -8.36 16.58 -4.93
CA VAL A 8 -7.93 15.47 -5.78
C VAL A 8 -7.13 16.05 -6.93
N ASN A 9 -5.95 15.48 -7.19
CA ASN A 9 -5.09 15.87 -8.29
C ASN A 9 -5.01 14.76 -9.34
N GLU A 10 -5.00 15.14 -10.61
CA GLU A 10 -4.87 14.19 -11.73
C GLU A 10 -3.55 13.41 -11.67
N ASN A 11 -2.47 14.03 -11.17
CA ASN A 11 -1.15 13.43 -10.98
C ASN A 11 -1.07 12.40 -9.83
N GLY A 12 -2.19 11.84 -9.37
CA GLY A 12 -2.20 10.76 -8.39
C GLY A 12 -1.93 11.17 -6.95
N ILE A 13 -2.33 12.40 -6.57
CA ILE A 13 -2.18 12.94 -5.21
C ILE A 13 -3.52 13.41 -4.65
N LEU A 14 -3.72 13.18 -3.36
CA LEU A 14 -4.68 13.88 -2.51
C LEU A 14 -3.93 14.85 -1.60
N SER A 15 -4.41 16.08 -1.51
CA SER A 15 -3.79 17.12 -0.66
C SER A 15 -4.80 17.76 0.27
N PHE A 16 -4.33 18.33 1.38
CA PHE A 16 -5.20 18.83 2.45
C PHE A 16 -4.96 20.29 2.86
N VAL A 17 -3.95 20.95 2.31
CA VAL A 17 -3.67 22.38 2.57
C VAL A 17 -4.08 23.26 1.38
N GLY A 18 -4.14 22.69 0.19
CA GLY A 18 -4.49 23.36 -1.05
C GLY A 18 -4.09 22.51 -2.26
N PRO A 19 -4.46 22.92 -3.48
CA PRO A 19 -4.06 22.22 -4.69
C PRO A 19 -2.54 22.21 -4.85
N ILE A 20 -2.01 21.09 -5.30
CA ILE A 20 -0.60 20.92 -5.71
C ILE A 20 -0.56 20.98 -7.23
N HIS A 21 0.27 21.86 -7.80
CA HIS A 21 0.37 22.01 -9.26
C HIS A 21 1.60 21.32 -9.86
N ASP A 22 2.44 20.75 -8.99
CA ASP A 22 3.64 20.01 -9.38
C ASP A 22 3.26 18.65 -9.98
N PHE A 23 3.64 18.44 -11.23
CA PHE A 23 3.50 17.17 -11.95
C PHE A 23 4.69 16.22 -11.69
N LYS A 24 5.76 16.73 -11.08
CA LYS A 24 6.97 15.97 -10.75
C LYS A 24 7.01 15.57 -9.28
N PRO A 25 7.22 14.27 -8.98
CA PRO A 25 7.44 13.84 -7.61
C PRO A 25 8.69 14.44 -6.97
N TRP A 26 8.63 14.67 -5.67
CA TRP A 26 9.80 15.03 -4.87
C TRP A 26 10.36 13.82 -4.12
N CYS A 27 11.36 13.20 -4.75
CA CYS A 27 12.02 12.00 -4.27
C CYS A 27 13.02 12.20 -3.12
N ASN A 28 13.28 13.45 -2.77
CA ASN A 28 14.02 13.84 -1.57
C ASN A 28 13.03 14.40 -0.54
N PRO A 29 13.41 14.53 0.75
CA PRO A 29 12.53 15.10 1.76
C PRO A 29 11.85 16.36 1.25
N VAL A 30 10.52 16.30 1.17
CA VAL A 30 9.68 17.41 0.72
C VAL A 30 9.96 18.57 1.66
N VAL A 31 10.62 19.61 1.15
CA VAL A 31 11.04 20.77 1.94
C VAL A 31 9.83 21.66 2.28
N THR A 32 8.73 21.44 1.56
CA THR A 32 7.49 22.21 1.52
C THR A 32 6.40 21.59 2.41
N GLN A 33 5.46 22.41 2.86
CA GLN A 33 4.43 22.08 3.87
C GLN A 33 3.23 21.30 3.30
N TYR A 34 3.45 20.39 2.34
CA TYR A 34 2.34 19.66 1.75
C TYR A 34 1.89 18.51 2.65
N ARG A 35 0.69 18.63 3.19
CA ARG A 35 -0.04 17.47 3.72
C ARG A 35 -0.65 16.75 2.55
N MET A 36 -0.15 15.55 2.26
CA MET A 36 -0.53 14.79 1.10
C MET A 36 -0.55 13.29 1.34
N ILE A 37 -1.44 12.65 0.59
CA ILE A 37 -1.54 11.21 0.43
C ILE A 37 -1.32 10.95 -1.07
N ALA A 38 -0.28 10.21 -1.41
CA ALA A 38 0.12 9.95 -2.79
C ALA A 38 0.02 8.44 -3.04
N PRO A 39 -1.13 7.90 -3.49
CA PRO A 39 -1.17 6.52 -3.95
C PRO A 39 -0.20 6.29 -5.11
N PHE A 40 -0.08 7.24 -6.04
CA PHE A 40 0.89 7.16 -7.14
C PHE A 40 1.12 8.55 -7.74
N TRP A 41 2.00 9.34 -7.13
CA TRP A 41 2.35 10.66 -7.67
C TRP A 41 3.24 10.51 -8.89
N ALA A 42 2.76 10.92 -10.06
CA ALA A 42 3.52 11.01 -11.30
C ALA A 42 2.89 11.99 -12.28
N ASP A 43 3.54 12.25 -13.41
CA ASP A 43 3.06 13.12 -14.49
C ASP A 43 1.97 12.41 -15.31
N VAL A 44 0.78 12.32 -14.72
CA VAL A 44 -0.41 11.68 -15.30
C VAL A 44 -1.04 12.63 -16.32
N ASP A 45 -1.42 12.10 -17.46
CA ASP A 45 -2.20 12.80 -18.47
C ASP A 45 -3.51 12.06 -18.75
N THR A 46 -4.62 12.77 -18.56
CA THR A 46 -6.00 12.28 -18.77
C THR A 46 -6.63 12.84 -20.05
N ARG A 47 -5.95 13.72 -20.79
CA ARG A 47 -6.51 14.35 -21.99
C ARG A 47 -6.73 13.38 -23.13
N CYS A 48 -5.86 12.36 -23.22
CA CYS A 48 -5.92 11.35 -24.26
C CYS A 48 -6.72 10.13 -23.83
N SER A 49 -6.48 9.63 -22.62
CA SER A 49 -7.16 8.44 -22.08
C SER A 49 -7.24 8.50 -20.56
N GLY A 50 -8.28 7.86 -20.03
CA GLY A 50 -8.48 7.65 -18.62
C GLY A 50 -9.22 8.80 -17.94
N GLU A 51 -9.78 8.48 -16.77
CA GLU A 51 -10.58 9.42 -15.99
C GLU A 51 -10.25 9.30 -14.50
N VAL A 52 -10.44 10.40 -13.77
CA VAL A 52 -10.30 10.44 -12.31
C VAL A 52 -11.69 10.54 -11.69
N TYR A 53 -12.09 9.49 -10.98
CA TYR A 53 -13.35 9.46 -10.23
C TYR A 53 -13.07 9.64 -8.75
N PHE A 54 -13.94 10.35 -8.05
CA PHE A 54 -13.87 10.40 -6.60
C PHE A 54 -15.24 10.56 -5.96
N ARG A 55 -15.37 10.07 -4.73
CA ARG A 55 -16.58 10.19 -3.93
C ARG A 55 -16.28 10.08 -2.45
N GLN A 56 -17.07 10.76 -1.63
CA GLN A 56 -17.19 10.44 -0.21
C GLN A 56 -18.39 9.55 0.03
N THR A 57 -18.33 8.71 1.07
CA THR A 57 -19.42 7.79 1.42
C THR A 57 -19.43 7.45 2.90
N THR A 58 -20.63 7.26 3.43
CA THR A 58 -20.88 6.66 4.75
C THR A 58 -21.62 5.33 4.61
N ASN A 59 -21.54 4.69 3.43
CA ASN A 59 -22.25 3.45 3.16
C ASN A 59 -21.71 2.31 4.03
N ASP A 60 -22.60 1.65 4.77
CA ASP A 60 -22.26 0.59 5.72
C ASP A 60 -21.50 -0.57 5.10
N SER A 61 -21.79 -0.97 3.86
CA SER A 61 -21.09 -2.11 3.24
C SER A 61 -19.63 -1.78 2.93
N VAL A 62 -19.38 -0.56 2.45
CA VAL A 62 -18.03 -0.03 2.20
C VAL A 62 -17.25 0.07 3.51
N LEU A 63 -17.87 0.65 4.54
CA LEU A 63 -17.23 0.82 5.85
C LEU A 63 -16.97 -0.53 6.54
N LYS A 64 -17.89 -1.49 6.46
CA LYS A 64 -17.68 -2.85 6.99
C LYS A 64 -16.53 -3.57 6.29
N LYS A 65 -16.44 -3.46 4.96
CA LYS A 65 -15.32 -4.03 4.21
C LYS A 65 -13.99 -3.40 4.63
N ALA A 66 -13.92 -2.08 4.72
CA ALA A 66 -12.71 -1.39 5.16
C ALA A 66 -12.34 -1.72 6.62
N ASN A 67 -13.32 -1.86 7.51
CA ASN A 67 -13.08 -2.30 8.89
C ASN A 67 -12.43 -3.69 8.92
N GLN A 68 -12.90 -4.63 8.09
CA GLN A 68 -12.31 -5.96 8.01
C GLN A 68 -10.86 -5.91 7.49
N GLU A 69 -10.60 -5.11 6.45
CA GLU A 69 -9.24 -4.96 5.91
C GLU A 69 -8.27 -4.36 6.94
N ILE A 70 -8.71 -3.36 7.70
CA ILE A 70 -7.90 -2.77 8.78
C ILE A 70 -7.71 -3.76 9.93
N ALA A 71 -8.77 -4.45 10.37
CA ALA A 71 -8.67 -5.42 11.46
C ALA A 71 -7.68 -6.55 11.14
N ASN A 72 -7.64 -6.98 9.87
CA ASN A 72 -6.67 -7.96 9.40
C ASN A 72 -5.24 -7.41 9.35
N ALA A 73 -5.07 -6.14 8.96
CA ALA A 73 -3.76 -5.50 8.82
C ALA A 73 -3.14 -5.09 10.17
N PHE A 74 -3.98 -4.76 11.14
CA PHE A 74 -3.58 -4.24 12.45
C PHE A 74 -4.37 -4.92 13.57
N PRO A 75 -4.10 -6.20 13.87
CA PRO A 75 -4.82 -6.97 14.88
C PRO A 75 -4.78 -6.34 16.28
N GLU A 76 -3.73 -5.57 16.58
CA GLU A 76 -3.54 -4.85 17.85
C GLU A 76 -4.52 -3.69 18.06
N MET A 77 -5.12 -3.17 16.97
CA MET A 77 -6.09 -2.08 17.05
C MET A 77 -7.50 -2.64 17.17
N HIS A 78 -7.92 -2.86 18.41
CA HIS A 78 -9.27 -3.34 18.70
C HIS A 78 -10.34 -2.24 18.54
N ASN A 79 -11.58 -2.67 18.27
CA ASN A 79 -12.79 -1.82 18.27
C ASN A 79 -12.77 -0.65 17.28
N ILE A 80 -12.12 -0.81 16.13
CA ILE A 80 -12.23 0.18 15.05
C ILE A 80 -13.61 0.11 14.41
N HIS A 81 -14.30 1.24 14.43
CA HIS A 81 -15.60 1.44 13.79
C HIS A 81 -15.54 2.67 12.87
N LEU A 82 -15.10 2.45 11.64
CA LEU A 82 -15.06 3.50 10.62
C LEU A 82 -16.45 4.11 10.40
N LYS A 83 -16.47 5.44 10.21
CA LYS A 83 -17.70 6.24 10.04
C LYS A 83 -17.77 6.97 8.70
N TRP A 84 -16.63 7.14 8.05
CA TRP A 84 -16.53 7.89 6.81
C TRP A 84 -15.43 7.32 5.93
N ALA A 85 -15.66 7.34 4.63
CA ALA A 85 -14.70 6.98 3.62
C ALA A 85 -14.69 8.00 2.48
N PHE A 86 -13.51 8.22 1.90
CA PHE A 86 -13.32 8.90 0.63
C PHE A 86 -12.52 8.03 -0.30
N ILE A 87 -13.02 7.88 -1.52
CA ILE A 87 -12.45 7.00 -2.53
C ILE A 87 -12.10 7.86 -3.74
N ALA A 88 -10.87 7.75 -4.22
CA ALA A 88 -10.44 8.33 -5.49
C ALA A 88 -9.76 7.26 -6.34
N THR A 89 -10.12 7.20 -7.62
CA THR A 89 -9.68 6.20 -8.59
C THR A 89 -9.16 6.92 -9.82
N TRP A 90 -7.92 6.62 -10.20
CA TRP A 90 -7.34 6.99 -11.48
C TRP A 90 -7.49 5.77 -12.37
N TYR A 91 -8.44 5.81 -13.29
CA TYR A 91 -8.82 4.67 -14.11
C TYR A 91 -8.24 4.84 -15.52
N ASN A 92 -7.43 3.88 -15.93
CA ASN A 92 -6.90 3.77 -17.28
C ASN A 92 -6.12 5.01 -17.76
N VAL A 93 -5.40 5.66 -16.84
CA VAL A 93 -4.70 6.93 -17.07
C VAL A 93 -3.33 6.70 -17.70
N THR A 94 -2.92 7.60 -18.59
CA THR A 94 -1.63 7.55 -19.28
C THR A 94 -0.59 8.46 -18.64
N SER A 95 0.69 8.25 -18.95
CA SER A 95 1.70 9.26 -18.66
C SER A 95 1.65 10.39 -19.68
N PHE A 96 2.07 11.59 -19.28
CA PHE A 96 2.34 12.65 -20.24
C PHE A 96 3.49 12.25 -21.17
N GLN A 97 3.26 12.34 -22.48
CA GLN A 97 4.27 12.12 -23.52
C GLN A 97 4.22 13.25 -24.55
N ASP A 98 3.01 13.49 -25.10
CA ASP A 98 2.74 14.60 -25.99
C ASP A 98 1.33 15.17 -25.77
N LEU A 99 1.07 16.32 -26.39
CA LEU A 99 -0.24 16.96 -26.39
C LEU A 99 -1.16 16.49 -27.53
N GLU A 100 -0.66 15.69 -28.47
CA GLU A 100 -1.36 15.33 -29.71
C GLU A 100 -2.04 13.96 -29.64
N CYS A 101 -1.91 13.24 -28.52
CA CYS A 101 -2.49 11.93 -28.29
C CYS A 101 -2.11 10.91 -29.37
N LYS A 102 -0.89 11.02 -29.92
CA LYS A 102 -0.40 10.06 -30.91
C LYS A 102 -0.29 8.67 -30.30
N ASP A 103 -0.59 7.68 -31.15
CA ASP A 103 -0.48 6.25 -30.85
C ASP A 103 -1.21 5.85 -29.55
N GLU A 104 -2.38 6.46 -29.29
CA GLU A 104 -3.17 6.27 -28.06
C GLU A 104 -3.45 4.79 -27.74
N GLU A 105 -3.66 3.96 -28.77
CA GLU A 105 -3.92 2.52 -28.61
C GLU A 105 -2.73 1.79 -27.94
N ASP A 106 -1.50 2.20 -28.27
CA ASP A 106 -0.25 1.60 -27.78
C ASP A 106 0.25 2.23 -26.47
N ARG A 107 -0.43 3.26 -25.96
CA ARG A 107 -0.04 3.91 -24.71
C ARG A 107 -0.27 2.98 -23.52
N LEU A 108 0.77 2.82 -22.71
CA LEU A 108 0.74 2.14 -21.42
C LEU A 108 -0.25 2.84 -20.49
N ARG A 109 -0.99 2.06 -19.69
CA ARG A 109 -2.06 2.58 -18.84
C ARG A 109 -1.88 2.15 -17.39
N ASN A 110 -2.26 3.03 -16.48
CA ASN A 110 -2.25 2.75 -15.05
C ASN A 110 -3.68 2.81 -14.52
N THR A 111 -4.02 1.90 -13.63
CA THR A 111 -5.26 1.91 -12.85
C THR A 111 -4.96 1.69 -11.38
N PHE A 112 -5.24 2.70 -10.57
CA PHE A 112 -5.01 2.67 -9.12
C PHE A 112 -6.08 3.47 -8.36
N GLN A 113 -6.26 3.12 -7.08
CA GLN A 113 -7.28 3.69 -6.23
C GLN A 113 -6.75 3.91 -4.81
N VAL A 114 -7.18 4.98 -4.17
CA VAL A 114 -7.04 5.20 -2.73
C VAL A 114 -8.41 5.20 -2.06
N SER A 115 -8.49 4.58 -0.88
CA SER A 115 -9.59 4.74 0.06
C SER A 115 -9.05 5.32 1.36
N LEU A 116 -9.40 6.58 1.65
CA LEU A 116 -9.19 7.19 2.95
C LEU A 116 -10.36 6.81 3.84
N VAL A 117 -10.08 6.25 5.02
CA VAL A 117 -11.14 5.82 5.93
C VAL A 117 -10.83 6.29 7.35
N THR A 118 -11.87 6.76 8.05
CA THR A 118 -11.71 7.27 9.41
C THR A 118 -12.94 7.03 10.28
N ASN A 119 -12.73 6.95 11.59
CA ASN A 119 -13.78 7.04 12.62
C ASN A 119 -13.79 8.40 13.35
N GLY A 120 -12.91 9.34 12.93
CA GLY A 120 -12.68 10.64 13.56
C GLY A 120 -11.47 10.69 14.50
N THR A 121 -10.97 9.54 14.97
CA THR A 121 -9.78 9.43 15.84
C THR A 121 -8.66 8.63 15.18
N SER A 122 -9.00 7.55 14.49
CA SER A 122 -8.12 6.68 13.72
C SER A 122 -8.41 6.81 12.24
N SER A 123 -7.34 6.98 11.45
CA SER A 123 -7.43 7.24 10.02
C SER A 123 -6.41 6.40 9.26
N PHE A 124 -6.85 5.87 8.13
CA PHE A 124 -6.07 4.96 7.30
C PHE A 124 -6.16 5.36 5.84
N ALA A 125 -5.10 5.07 5.11
CA ALA A 125 -5.09 5.11 3.66
C ALA A 125 -4.91 3.68 3.14
N ILE A 126 -5.85 3.23 2.32
CA ILE A 126 -5.78 1.94 1.63
C ILE A 126 -5.50 2.22 0.16
N TYR A 127 -4.39 1.75 -0.36
CA TYR A 127 -4.08 1.82 -1.80
C TYR A 127 -4.39 0.48 -2.44
N TYR A 128 -4.98 0.55 -3.64
CA TYR A 128 -5.23 -0.60 -4.50
C TYR A 128 -4.60 -0.30 -5.86
N TYR A 129 -3.73 -1.17 -6.32
CA TYR A 129 -3.08 -1.13 -7.63
C TYR A 129 -3.62 -2.29 -8.45
N ASN A 130 -4.34 -1.98 -9.54
CA ASN A 130 -4.83 -2.99 -10.47
C ASN A 130 -3.78 -3.25 -11.56
N GLU A 131 -3.26 -2.17 -12.14
CA GLU A 131 -2.34 -2.23 -13.26
C GLU A 131 -1.43 -1.00 -13.21
N ILE A 132 -0.12 -1.22 -13.33
CA ILE A 132 0.91 -0.18 -13.37
C ILE A 132 1.90 -0.59 -14.46
N GLU A 133 1.80 0.02 -15.63
CA GLU A 133 2.64 -0.27 -16.79
C GLU A 133 3.69 0.81 -17.03
N TRP A 134 3.44 2.03 -16.52
CA TRP A 134 4.36 3.15 -16.63
C TRP A 134 4.67 3.76 -15.27
N THR A 135 5.86 4.34 -15.14
CA THR A 135 6.39 4.85 -13.85
C THR A 135 6.93 6.27 -13.93
N THR A 136 6.93 6.90 -15.10
CA THR A 136 7.35 8.28 -15.33
C THR A 136 6.62 8.85 -16.55
N GLY A 137 6.61 10.17 -16.68
CA GLY A 137 6.19 10.89 -17.90
C GLY A 137 7.33 11.72 -18.47
N ASP A 138 7.21 12.17 -19.72
CA ASP A 138 8.30 12.81 -20.44
C ASP A 138 8.79 14.09 -19.75
N VAL A 139 7.87 14.89 -19.18
CA VAL A 139 8.29 16.12 -18.49
C VAL A 139 9.00 15.78 -17.20
N SER A 140 8.79 14.60 -16.60
CA SER A 140 9.38 14.18 -15.33
C SER A 140 10.90 14.04 -15.35
N ASN A 141 11.57 14.17 -16.51
CA ASN A 141 13.03 14.01 -16.65
C ASN A 141 13.54 12.67 -16.08
N GLY A 142 12.76 11.60 -16.22
CA GLY A 142 13.10 10.27 -15.69
C GLY A 142 12.89 10.12 -14.19
N ILE A 143 12.32 11.11 -13.49
CA ILE A 143 11.89 10.95 -12.10
C ILE A 143 10.73 9.97 -12.07
N GLN A 144 10.88 8.94 -11.24
CA GLN A 144 9.91 7.86 -11.11
C GLN A 144 8.82 8.22 -10.10
N ALA A 145 7.67 7.58 -10.24
CA ALA A 145 6.51 7.83 -9.41
C ALA A 145 6.81 7.68 -7.91
N GLN A 146 6.16 8.50 -7.09
CA GLN A 146 6.24 8.42 -5.63
C GLN A 146 4.95 7.88 -5.06
N ALA A 147 5.05 6.89 -4.17
CA ALA A 147 3.90 6.34 -3.47
C ALA A 147 4.13 6.41 -1.96
N GLY A 148 3.15 6.89 -1.19
CA GLY A 148 3.32 7.16 0.23
C GLY A 148 2.41 8.24 0.79
N TYR A 149 2.84 8.87 1.87
CA TYR A 149 2.21 10.04 2.47
C TYR A 149 3.25 10.96 3.12
N ASP A 150 2.92 12.24 3.24
CA ASP A 150 3.72 13.23 3.97
C ASP A 150 2.78 14.21 4.68
N PHE A 151 2.99 14.47 5.98
CA PHE A 151 2.17 15.41 6.74
C PHE A 151 2.70 16.84 6.69
N GLY A 152 3.79 17.08 5.96
CA GLY A 152 4.42 18.40 5.84
C GLY A 152 5.03 18.89 7.16
N ASP A 153 5.23 18.01 8.13
CA ASP A 153 5.83 18.29 9.44
C ASP A 153 7.25 17.73 9.60
N ARG A 154 7.79 17.16 8.51
CA ARG A 154 9.14 16.55 8.39
C ARG A 154 9.35 15.26 9.17
N THR A 155 8.42 14.86 10.04
CA THR A 155 8.56 13.69 10.90
C THR A 155 7.60 12.57 10.53
N HIS A 156 6.36 12.90 10.17
CA HIS A 156 5.33 11.91 9.84
C HIS A 156 5.18 11.78 8.34
N ARG A 157 5.88 10.79 7.80
CA ARG A 157 5.88 10.44 6.39
C ARG A 157 6.25 8.98 6.21
N ALA A 158 5.75 8.38 5.14
CA ALA A 158 6.16 7.06 4.70
C ALA A 158 6.22 7.05 3.18
N SER A 159 7.22 6.38 2.62
CA SER A 159 7.27 6.01 1.21
C SER A 159 7.11 4.51 1.11
N LEU A 160 6.35 4.05 0.13
CA LEU A 160 6.34 2.65 -0.28
C LEU A 160 7.68 2.34 -0.93
N ASN A 161 8.14 1.11 -0.85
CA ASN A 161 9.37 0.68 -1.50
C ASN A 161 9.25 0.75 -3.02
N GLY A 162 10.39 0.89 -3.66
CA GLY A 162 10.46 1.17 -5.09
C GLY A 162 10.03 2.59 -5.45
N SER A 163 9.29 3.32 -4.59
CA SER A 163 8.96 4.73 -4.78
C SER A 163 10.20 5.52 -5.19
N CYS A 164 10.07 6.36 -6.20
CA CYS A 164 11.15 7.15 -6.79
C CYS A 164 12.27 6.35 -7.47
N THR A 165 12.02 5.07 -7.76
CA THR A 165 12.90 4.21 -8.55
C THR A 165 12.07 3.43 -9.58
N PRO A 166 12.69 2.79 -10.59
CA PRO A 166 11.95 1.95 -11.53
C PRO A 166 11.18 0.81 -10.86
N ALA A 167 11.58 0.38 -9.66
CA ALA A 167 10.93 -0.69 -8.91
C ALA A 167 9.52 -0.31 -8.40
N VAL A 168 9.10 0.96 -8.49
CA VAL A 168 7.72 1.37 -8.17
C VAL A 168 6.67 0.67 -9.05
N ILE A 169 7.06 0.12 -10.20
CA ILE A 169 6.19 -0.70 -11.04
C ILE A 169 5.68 -1.95 -10.29
N ASN A 170 6.45 -2.45 -9.32
CA ASN A 170 6.15 -3.68 -8.60
C ASN A 170 5.05 -3.51 -7.54
N LEU A 171 4.47 -2.32 -7.35
CA LEU A 171 3.42 -2.09 -6.35
C LEU A 171 2.17 -2.94 -6.55
N THR A 172 1.95 -3.45 -7.77
CA THR A 172 0.91 -4.44 -8.11
C THR A 172 1.22 -5.85 -7.59
N LEU A 173 2.50 -6.16 -7.38
CA LEU A 173 3.00 -7.47 -6.95
C LEU A 173 3.34 -7.49 -5.46
N THR A 174 3.76 -6.37 -4.90
CA THR A 174 4.17 -6.24 -3.49
C THR A 174 3.00 -5.75 -2.62
N SER A 175 3.12 -5.96 -1.30
CA SER A 175 2.08 -5.61 -0.33
C SER A 175 2.63 -5.63 1.10
N ASN A 176 1.98 -4.88 1.99
CA ASN A 176 2.17 -4.99 3.44
C ASN A 176 1.00 -5.70 4.17
N VAL A 177 0.01 -6.25 3.45
CA VAL A 177 -1.23 -6.83 4.02
C VAL A 177 -1.66 -8.16 3.37
N ASN A 178 -0.71 -8.98 2.92
CA ASN A 178 -0.95 -10.29 2.29
C ASN A 178 -1.95 -10.28 1.12
N SER A 179 -1.95 -9.19 0.37
CA SER A 179 -2.80 -9.04 -0.81
C SER A 179 -2.02 -8.24 -1.83
N PRO A 180 -1.37 -8.88 -2.82
CA PRO A 180 -0.66 -8.18 -3.89
C PRO A 180 -1.46 -7.01 -4.44
N GLY A 181 -0.80 -5.88 -4.66
CA GLY A 181 -1.48 -4.66 -5.13
C GLY A 181 -2.24 -3.91 -4.05
N LYS A 182 -2.31 -4.40 -2.81
CA LYS A 182 -3.00 -3.72 -1.71
C LYS A 182 -2.01 -3.27 -0.65
N TRP A 183 -2.17 -2.02 -0.22
CA TRP A 183 -1.36 -1.41 0.82
C TRP A 183 -2.24 -0.72 1.83
N ILE A 184 -1.98 -0.89 3.12
CA ILE A 184 -2.72 -0.19 4.16
C ILE A 184 -1.74 0.54 5.08
N LEU A 185 -1.92 1.86 5.17
CA LEU A 185 -1.08 2.73 5.98
C LEU A 185 -1.93 3.32 7.12
N ASN A 186 -1.42 3.21 8.35
CA ASN A 186 -1.93 4.00 9.45
C ASN A 186 -1.41 5.43 9.31
N THR A 187 -2.33 6.39 9.22
CA THR A 187 -2.05 7.82 8.99
C THR A 187 -2.27 8.64 10.27
N GLN A 188 -2.04 8.03 11.43
CA GLN A 188 -1.97 8.75 12.69
C GLN A 188 -0.54 9.25 12.94
N PRO A 189 -0.36 10.43 13.57
CA PRO A 189 0.98 10.89 13.96
C PRO A 189 1.71 9.89 14.88
N SER A 190 0.97 9.20 15.76
CA SER A 190 1.55 8.19 16.65
C SER A 190 1.69 6.80 16.02
N ALA A 191 1.39 6.65 14.74
CA ALA A 191 1.48 5.35 14.07
C ALA A 191 2.92 4.85 14.06
N ALA A 192 3.11 3.57 14.35
CA ALA A 192 4.38 2.92 14.06
C ALA A 192 4.67 3.02 12.55
N PRO A 193 5.95 3.00 12.13
CA PRO A 193 6.30 2.86 10.73
C PRO A 193 5.58 1.65 10.13
N PRO A 194 5.16 1.71 8.85
CA PRO A 194 4.60 0.53 8.19
C PRO A 194 5.60 -0.63 8.30
N PRO A 195 5.13 -1.86 8.57
CA PRO A 195 6.02 -2.99 8.75
C PRO A 195 6.79 -3.29 7.44
N PRO A 196 7.99 -3.90 7.53
CA PRO A 196 8.80 -4.21 6.37
C PRO A 196 8.03 -5.07 5.36
N GLU A 197 8.24 -4.78 4.09
CA GLU A 197 7.45 -5.30 2.99
C GLU A 197 7.87 -6.70 2.55
N CYS A 198 6.93 -7.41 1.93
CA CYS A 198 7.22 -8.67 1.28
C CYS A 198 7.30 -8.52 -0.24
N GLN A 199 8.49 -8.77 -0.78
CA GLN A 199 8.69 -8.98 -2.21
C GLN A 199 8.55 -10.47 -2.54
N TYR A 200 7.67 -10.81 -3.47
CA TYR A 200 7.45 -12.22 -3.87
C TYR A 200 8.68 -12.87 -4.54
N ASN A 201 9.71 -12.09 -4.89
CA ASN A 201 10.86 -12.54 -5.70
C ASN A 201 12.25 -12.39 -5.03
N TYR A 202 12.36 -12.01 -3.75
CA TYR A 202 13.68 -11.81 -3.13
C TYR A 202 14.35 -13.16 -2.77
N THR A 203 15.63 -13.34 -3.08
CA THR A 203 16.44 -14.54 -2.72
C THR A 203 17.32 -14.33 -1.47
N GLY A 204 17.02 -13.29 -0.68
CA GLY A 204 17.72 -12.95 0.56
C GLY A 204 16.75 -12.37 1.58
N ASP A 205 16.82 -12.87 2.81
CA ASP A 205 15.82 -12.75 3.88
C ASP A 205 14.41 -13.24 3.49
N PHE A 206 13.80 -14.02 4.37
CA PHE A 206 12.46 -14.56 4.15
C PHE A 206 11.40 -13.56 4.58
N CYS A 207 10.24 -13.56 3.91
CA CYS A 207 9.12 -12.71 4.30
C CYS A 207 7.91 -13.53 4.73
N LEU A 208 7.24 -13.08 5.78
CA LEU A 208 6.01 -13.66 6.31
C LEU A 208 4.83 -12.77 5.94
N ILE A 209 3.79 -13.36 5.36
CA ILE A 209 2.59 -12.63 4.95
C ILE A 209 1.31 -13.36 5.42
N PRO A 210 0.46 -12.76 6.26
CA PRO A 210 0.64 -11.43 6.87
C PRO A 210 1.84 -11.42 7.83
N ASN A 211 2.45 -10.26 8.01
CA ASN A 211 3.55 -10.08 8.97
C ASN A 211 3.03 -9.77 10.38
N THR A 212 1.72 -9.68 10.56
CA THR A 212 1.01 -9.49 11.83
C THR A 212 -0.17 -10.45 11.90
N ILE A 213 -0.39 -11.01 13.08
CA ILE A 213 -1.48 -11.93 13.38
C ILE A 213 -1.96 -11.67 14.80
N ASP A 214 -3.19 -12.10 15.06
CA ASP A 214 -3.71 -12.15 16.43
C ASP A 214 -2.91 -13.19 17.25
N ALA A 215 -2.72 -12.90 18.55
CA ALA A 215 -2.05 -13.81 19.48
C ALA A 215 -2.77 -15.16 19.63
N LEU A 216 -4.04 -15.25 19.24
CA LEU A 216 -4.82 -16.49 19.21
C LEU A 216 -4.46 -17.40 18.03
N GLY A 217 -3.69 -16.94 17.06
CA GLY A 217 -3.28 -17.71 15.88
C GLY A 217 -4.43 -18.02 14.91
N GLY A 218 -4.33 -19.13 14.17
CA GLY A 218 -5.38 -19.59 13.25
C GLY A 218 -5.34 -18.98 11.84
N VAL A 219 -4.27 -18.27 11.49
CA VAL A 219 -4.05 -17.69 10.16
C VAL A 219 -2.80 -18.33 9.54
N SER A 220 -2.90 -18.79 8.30
CA SER A 220 -1.76 -19.30 7.53
C SER A 220 -0.85 -18.14 7.12
N LEU A 221 0.43 -18.23 7.47
CA LEU A 221 1.46 -17.29 7.03
C LEU A 221 2.12 -17.78 5.74
N ALA A 222 1.98 -17.04 4.65
CA ALA A 222 2.76 -17.26 3.44
C ALA A 222 4.23 -16.90 3.70
N VAL A 223 5.14 -17.80 3.35
CA VAL A 223 6.59 -17.59 3.45
C VAL A 223 7.16 -17.41 2.05
N SER A 224 7.71 -16.22 1.76
CA SER A 224 8.40 -15.95 0.50
C SER A 224 9.90 -15.78 0.70
N GLY A 225 10.66 -15.98 -0.37
CA GLY A 225 12.09 -15.71 -0.46
C GLY A 225 13.05 -16.79 0.03
N ILE A 226 12.52 -17.92 0.50
CA ILE A 226 13.32 -19.13 0.73
C ILE A 226 13.22 -20.02 -0.49
N THR A 227 14.34 -20.47 -1.06
CA THR A 227 14.38 -21.59 -2.01
C THR A 227 14.72 -22.86 -1.23
N LEU A 228 13.89 -23.89 -1.30
CA LEU A 228 14.12 -25.16 -0.61
C LEU A 228 14.21 -26.25 -1.67
N SER A 229 15.28 -27.02 -1.66
CA SER A 229 15.39 -28.27 -2.41
C SER A 229 14.40 -29.31 -1.91
N SER A 230 14.32 -30.45 -2.62
CA SER A 230 13.49 -31.59 -2.22
C SER A 230 13.94 -32.24 -0.91
N THR A 231 15.16 -31.98 -0.45
CA THR A 231 15.75 -32.59 0.76
C THR A 231 15.79 -31.65 1.96
N GLU A 232 15.55 -30.35 1.76
CA GLU A 232 15.58 -29.36 2.85
C GLU A 232 14.20 -29.20 3.49
N THR A 233 14.14 -29.09 4.81
CA THR A 233 12.94 -28.72 5.55
C THR A 233 13.12 -27.33 6.16
N ALA A 234 12.00 -26.62 6.35
CA ALA A 234 11.98 -25.35 7.05
C ALA A 234 10.91 -25.42 8.13
N ILE A 235 11.22 -24.83 9.29
CA ILE A 235 10.35 -24.79 10.46
C ILE A 235 10.09 -23.33 10.77
N CYS A 236 8.82 -22.95 10.86
CA CYS A 236 8.43 -21.67 11.42
C CYS A 236 8.39 -21.80 12.94
N ARG A 237 9.27 -21.08 13.62
CA ARG A 237 9.30 -21.00 15.08
C ARG A 237 8.77 -19.65 15.54
N TYR A 238 7.71 -19.67 16.33
CA TYR A 238 7.12 -18.46 16.91
C TYR A 238 7.60 -18.26 18.34
N TYR A 239 7.97 -17.03 18.67
CA TYR A 239 8.48 -16.65 19.98
C TYR A 239 7.61 -15.55 20.60
N ASP A 240 6.98 -15.87 21.74
CA ASP A 240 6.31 -14.89 22.60
C ASP A 240 7.22 -14.57 23.81
N PRO A 241 7.87 -13.39 23.85
CA PRO A 241 8.72 -12.98 24.96
C PRO A 241 7.96 -12.69 26.26
N SER A 242 6.64 -12.54 26.21
CA SER A 242 5.79 -12.18 27.35
C SER A 242 5.18 -13.40 28.07
N ALA A 243 5.00 -14.51 27.35
CA ALA A 243 4.67 -15.80 27.92
C ALA A 243 5.96 -16.54 28.29
N ASN A 244 6.10 -16.99 29.54
CA ASN A 244 7.17 -17.91 29.95
C ASN A 244 6.96 -19.30 29.29
N VAL A 245 7.27 -19.38 27.98
CA VAL A 245 7.30 -20.51 27.04
C VAL A 245 6.03 -20.76 26.20
N THR A 246 6.19 -20.76 24.87
CA THR A 246 5.92 -21.90 23.96
C THR A 246 6.59 -21.65 22.60
N GLU A 247 7.68 -22.37 22.31
CA GLU A 247 8.14 -22.51 20.92
C GLU A 247 7.08 -23.34 20.20
N ILE A 248 6.32 -22.72 19.31
CA ILE A 248 5.43 -23.45 18.40
C ILE A 248 6.21 -23.62 17.10
N ASP A 249 6.65 -24.84 16.86
CA ASP A 249 7.28 -25.24 15.61
C ASP A 249 6.18 -25.71 14.64
N ALA A 250 6.02 -25.00 13.53
CA ALA A 250 5.16 -25.40 12.42
C ALA A 250 6.02 -25.82 11.22
N GLU A 251 5.74 -26.98 10.64
CA GLU A 251 6.38 -27.38 9.38
C GLU A 251 5.88 -26.50 8.24
N VAL A 252 6.80 -26.03 7.39
CA VAL A 252 6.42 -25.35 6.15
C VAL A 252 5.79 -26.36 5.19
N SER A 253 4.49 -26.26 4.95
CA SER A 253 3.84 -27.08 3.91
C SER A 253 4.27 -26.57 2.53
N LYS A 254 4.79 -27.47 1.70
CA LYS A 254 5.21 -27.18 0.32
C LYS A 254 4.12 -27.62 -0.67
N ASN A 255 3.67 -26.74 -1.53
CA ASN A 255 2.96 -27.10 -2.77
C ASN A 255 3.71 -26.51 -3.98
N GLU A 256 3.34 -26.86 -5.21
CA GLU A 256 4.03 -26.42 -6.44
C GLU A 256 4.13 -24.88 -6.58
N TYR A 257 3.35 -24.10 -5.83
CA TYR A 257 3.18 -22.65 -6.02
C TYR A 257 3.33 -21.80 -4.74
N SER A 258 3.46 -22.39 -3.56
CA SER A 258 3.46 -21.65 -2.28
C SER A 258 4.07 -22.44 -1.12
N LYS A 259 4.52 -21.69 -0.11
CA LYS A 259 5.04 -22.19 1.17
C LYS A 259 4.27 -21.49 2.29
N THR A 260 3.68 -22.25 3.20
CA THR A 260 2.84 -21.71 4.27
C THR A 260 3.23 -22.27 5.64
N CYS A 261 3.05 -21.46 6.67
CA CYS A 261 3.20 -21.84 8.07
C CYS A 261 1.89 -21.62 8.81
N ASP A 262 1.37 -22.67 9.42
CA ASP A 262 0.12 -22.64 10.17
C ASP A 262 0.40 -22.60 11.67
N ILE A 263 -0.13 -21.59 12.36
CA ILE A 263 -0.08 -21.52 13.82
C ILE A 263 -1.33 -22.18 14.37
N SER A 264 -1.14 -23.33 15.03
CA SER A 264 -2.16 -23.92 15.90
C SER A 264 -1.67 -23.86 17.34
N TYR A 265 -2.36 -23.10 18.18
CA TYR A 265 -2.17 -23.22 19.62
C TYR A 265 -2.88 -24.50 20.08
N PRO A 266 -2.26 -25.33 20.92
CA PRO A 266 -2.98 -26.40 21.60
C PRO A 266 -4.09 -25.76 22.44
N GLN A 267 -5.33 -26.22 22.24
CA GLN A 267 -6.48 -25.83 23.06
C GLN A 267 -6.36 -26.35 24.49
#